data_AF-A0A822GH47-F1
#
_entry.id   AF-A0A822GH47-F1
#
_cell.length_a   1.000
_cell.length_b   1.000
_cell.length_c   1.000
_cell.angle_alpha   90.00
_cell.angle_beta   90.00
_cell.angle_gamma   90.00
#
_symmetry.space_group_name_H-M   'P 1'
#
loop_
_entity.id
_entity.type
_entity.pdbx_description
1 polymer ?
#
loop_
_entity_poly.entity_id
_entity_poly.type
_entity_poly.pdbx_seq_one_letter_code
_entity_poly.pdbx_strand_id
1 'polypeptide(L)'
;LLNIHNETISFCGLNSLTLEFSLHAIQLKNQKLFSLPDCYHFTVKITFDNNARTGKIRQHLDSQAQFRTCNRKLIHQDSNFTLKRRNLLVGLDCIVLFITIISFILCIRSLWFGHRLCKEIRLYYSIARAAEKPLTWSELQIFYSYWYFLMIITDLMVIPGTIIKIGILFKVK
;
A
#
# COMPACT_ATOMS: atom_id res chain seq x y z
N LEU A 1 23.79 4.92 -32.43
CA LEU A 1 23.31 3.52 -32.48
C LEU A 1 23.25 3.01 -33.91
N LEU A 2 22.39 3.54 -34.79
CA LEU A 2 22.26 3.04 -36.18
C LEU A 2 23.52 3.22 -37.04
N ASN A 3 24.17 4.39 -36.96
CA ASN A 3 25.43 4.65 -37.70
C ASN A 3 26.65 3.90 -37.14
N ILE A 4 26.52 3.31 -35.94
CA ILE A 4 27.60 2.55 -35.28
C ILE A 4 27.51 1.06 -35.66
N HIS A 5 26.32 0.60 -36.02
CA HIS A 5 26.04 -0.76 -36.46
C HIS A 5 25.79 -0.89 -37.98
N ASN A 6 25.95 0.20 -38.76
CA ASN A 6 25.65 0.24 -40.20
C ASN A 6 24.24 -0.26 -40.55
N GLU A 7 23.28 -0.03 -39.67
CA GLU A 7 21.88 -0.40 -39.88
C GLU A 7 21.15 0.75 -40.60
N THR A 8 20.56 0.44 -41.76
CA THR A 8 19.77 1.40 -42.54
C THR A 8 18.29 1.06 -42.42
N ILE A 9 17.47 2.03 -42.01
CA ILE A 9 16.02 1.82 -41.80
C ILE A 9 15.26 2.45 -42.96
N SER A 10 14.45 1.64 -43.66
CA SER A 10 13.50 2.12 -44.67
C SER A 10 12.23 2.65 -44.00
N PHE A 11 12.04 3.97 -44.02
CA PHE A 11 10.88 4.63 -43.41
C PHE A 11 9.54 4.27 -44.09
N CYS A 12 9.54 3.96 -45.39
CA CYS A 12 8.33 3.60 -46.12
C CYS A 12 7.70 2.27 -45.63
N GLY A 13 8.53 1.34 -45.13
CA GLY A 13 8.09 0.05 -44.61
C GLY A 13 8.01 -0.02 -43.08
N LEU A 14 8.40 1.04 -42.37
CA LEU A 14 8.53 1.01 -40.92
C LEU A 14 7.16 1.19 -40.25
N ASN A 15 6.67 0.15 -39.56
CA ASN A 15 5.45 0.24 -38.76
C ASN A 15 5.73 0.75 -37.33
N SER A 16 6.68 0.13 -36.63
CA SER A 16 7.09 0.54 -35.28
C SER A 16 8.53 0.14 -35.01
N LEU A 17 9.30 1.04 -34.39
CA LEU A 17 10.65 0.76 -33.90
C LEU A 17 10.66 0.86 -32.37
N THR A 18 11.27 -0.12 -31.70
CA THR A 18 11.39 -0.11 -30.23
C THR A 18 12.86 -0.23 -29.86
N LEU A 19 13.33 0.69 -29.01
CA LEU A 19 14.65 0.63 -28.38
C LEU A 19 14.45 0.29 -26.91
N GLU A 20 15.02 -0.82 -26.46
CA GLU A 20 14.95 -1.26 -25.08
C GLU A 20 16.35 -1.35 -24.50
N PHE A 21 16.55 -0.74 -23.32
CA PHE A 21 17.80 -0.81 -22.60
C PHE A 21 17.58 -0.74 -21.09
N SER A 22 18.52 -1.33 -20.35
CA SER A 22 18.48 -1.37 -18.89
C SER A 22 19.46 -0.36 -18.30
N LEU A 23 19.04 0.35 -17.25
CA LEU A 23 19.87 1.26 -16.47
C LEU A 23 19.87 0.85 -15.00
N HIS A 24 21.03 0.87 -14.38
CA HIS A 24 21.16 0.73 -12.94
C HIS A 24 21.42 2.10 -12.32
N ALA A 25 20.62 2.46 -11.33
CA ALA A 25 20.80 3.72 -10.61
C ALA A 25 20.65 3.50 -9.10
N ILE A 26 21.37 4.32 -8.35
CA ILE A 26 21.39 4.30 -6.89
C ILE A 26 20.85 5.64 -6.42
N GLN A 27 19.78 5.60 -5.64
CA GLN A 27 19.23 6.82 -5.06
C GLN A 27 19.91 7.09 -3.71
N LEU A 28 20.76 8.11 -3.69
CA LEU A 28 21.36 8.64 -2.47
C LEU A 28 20.36 9.58 -1.80
N LYS A 29 19.82 9.17 -0.64
CA LYS A 29 18.92 10.03 0.15
C LYS A 29 19.75 11.03 0.96
N ASN A 30 19.91 12.24 0.44
CA ASN A 30 20.46 13.34 1.24
C ASN A 30 19.53 13.64 2.42
N GLN A 31 20.10 13.74 3.63
CA GLN A 31 19.49 14.14 4.92
C GLN A 31 19.04 13.05 5.91
N LYS A 32 19.18 11.75 5.64
CA LYS A 32 19.19 10.75 6.72
C LYS A 32 20.51 9.99 6.66
N LEU A 33 21.46 10.40 7.51
CA LEU A 33 22.81 9.84 7.69
C LEU A 33 22.85 8.30 7.87
N PHE A 34 21.69 7.62 7.93
CA PHE A 34 21.54 6.22 8.29
C PHE A 34 20.49 5.45 7.45
N SER A 35 20.02 5.97 6.31
CA SER A 35 19.18 5.18 5.37
C SER A 35 20.05 4.49 4.33
N LEU A 36 19.85 3.17 4.13
CA LEU A 36 20.53 2.47 3.03
C LEU A 36 20.18 3.14 1.69
N PRO A 37 21.13 3.21 0.75
CA PRO A 37 20.81 3.61 -0.61
C PRO A 37 19.83 2.62 -1.22
N ASP A 38 18.84 3.14 -1.94
CA ASP A 38 17.89 2.33 -2.67
C ASP A 38 18.46 2.07 -4.07
N CYS A 39 18.65 0.80 -4.44
CA CYS A 39 19.09 0.41 -5.78
C CYS A 39 17.87 0.17 -6.67
N TYR A 40 17.89 0.79 -7.84
CA TYR A 40 16.84 0.67 -8.85
C TYR A 40 17.41 0.11 -10.15
N HIS A 41 16.71 -0.86 -10.71
CA HIS A 41 16.91 -1.35 -12.06
C HIS A 41 15.79 -0.80 -12.93
N PHE A 42 16.12 0.09 -13.86
CA PHE A 42 15.18 0.69 -14.80
C PHE A 42 15.26 -0.05 -16.12
N THR A 43 14.12 -0.57 -16.59
CA THR A 43 13.97 -1.03 -17.98
C THR A 43 13.30 0.08 -18.75
N VAL A 44 14.05 0.75 -19.62
CA VAL A 44 13.57 1.88 -20.43
C VAL A 44 13.26 1.40 -21.83
N LYS A 45 12.04 1.71 -22.30
CA LYS A 45 11.53 1.33 -23.61
C LYS A 45 11.11 2.59 -24.37
N ILE A 46 11.84 2.92 -25.41
CA ILE A 46 11.52 4.02 -26.31
C ILE A 46 10.87 3.43 -27.57
N THR A 47 9.60 3.75 -27.78
CA THR A 47 8.81 3.28 -28.93
C THR A 47 8.59 4.43 -29.91
N PHE A 48 8.87 4.16 -31.18
CA PHE A 48 8.59 5.03 -32.30
C PHE A 48 7.48 4.38 -33.12
N ASP A 49 6.27 4.92 -33.02
CA ASP A 49 5.09 4.42 -33.70
C ASP A 49 4.84 5.21 -34.99
N ASN A 50 4.86 4.50 -36.12
CA ASN A 50 4.59 5.01 -37.46
C ASN A 50 3.35 4.34 -38.10
N ASN A 51 2.49 3.70 -37.31
CA ASN A 51 1.32 2.98 -37.81
C ASN A 51 0.35 3.88 -38.60
N ALA A 52 0.25 5.17 -38.23
CA ALA A 52 -0.63 6.14 -38.88
C ALA A 52 -0.13 6.65 -40.25
N ARG A 53 1.15 6.42 -40.60
CA ARG A 53 1.76 6.80 -41.91
C ARG A 53 1.50 8.24 -42.36
N THR A 54 1.41 9.18 -41.43
CA THR A 54 1.09 10.59 -41.70
C THR A 54 2.31 11.45 -42.03
N GLY A 55 3.50 10.84 -42.15
CA GLY A 55 4.78 11.55 -42.23
C GLY A 55 5.29 12.08 -40.88
N LYS A 56 4.53 11.88 -39.79
CA LYS A 56 4.94 12.20 -38.41
C LYS A 56 4.99 10.92 -37.57
N ILE A 57 6.18 10.59 -37.07
CA ILE A 57 6.42 9.43 -36.21
C ILE A 57 6.17 9.84 -34.74
N ARG A 58 5.35 9.09 -34.02
CA ARG A 58 5.07 9.34 -32.59
C ARG A 58 6.13 8.65 -31.76
N GLN A 59 6.62 9.33 -30.73
CA GLN A 59 7.63 8.79 -29.80
C GLN A 59 7.05 8.68 -28.39
N HIS A 60 7.25 7.53 -27.75
CA HIS A 60 6.82 7.29 -26.38
C HIS A 60 7.93 6.61 -25.58
N LEU A 61 8.23 7.14 -24.40
CA LEU A 61 9.21 6.60 -23.47
C LEU A 61 8.46 6.02 -22.28
N ASP A 62 8.58 4.70 -22.11
CA ASP A 62 8.12 3.98 -20.93
C ASP A 62 9.35 3.59 -20.09
N SER A 63 9.24 3.69 -18.77
CA SER A 63 10.32 3.38 -17.83
C SER A 63 9.77 2.60 -16.66
N GLN A 64 10.17 1.34 -16.56
CA GLN A 64 9.75 0.45 -15.48
C GLN A 64 10.86 0.35 -14.43
N ALA A 65 10.60 0.89 -13.24
CA ALA A 65 11.53 0.85 -12.12
C ALA A 65 11.31 -0.39 -11.27
N GLN A 66 12.33 -1.23 -11.11
CA GLN A 66 12.33 -2.35 -10.18
C GLN A 66 13.27 -2.07 -9.02
N PHE A 67 12.73 -2.06 -7.81
CA PHE A 67 13.54 -1.99 -6.59
C PHE A 67 14.33 -3.28 -6.43
N ARG A 68 15.63 -3.16 -6.16
CA ARG A 68 16.51 -4.29 -5.82
C ARG A 68 17.28 -3.97 -4.55
N THR A 69 17.49 -4.99 -3.72
CA THR A 69 18.41 -4.85 -2.59
C THR A 69 19.84 -4.73 -3.11
N CYS A 70 20.53 -3.63 -2.78
CA CYS A 70 21.94 -3.45 -3.16
C CYS A 70 22.81 -4.59 -2.58
N ASN A 71 23.67 -5.19 -3.40
CA ASN A 71 24.52 -6.30 -2.96
C ASN A 71 25.61 -5.82 -1.98
N ARG A 72 25.73 -6.47 -0.82
CA ARG A 72 26.53 -6.02 0.35
C ARG A 72 28.05 -6.04 0.16
N LYS A 73 28.58 -6.65 -0.90
CA LYS A 73 30.03 -6.83 -1.08
C LYS A 73 30.83 -5.52 -1.21
N LEU A 74 30.17 -4.38 -1.41
CA LEU A 74 30.84 -3.07 -1.59
C LEU A 74 30.67 -2.10 -0.41
N ILE A 75 29.87 -2.41 0.62
CA ILE A 75 29.57 -1.48 1.73
C ILE A 75 29.86 -2.19 3.06
N HIS A 76 31.14 -2.26 3.42
CA HIS A 76 31.64 -3.05 4.54
C HIS A 76 31.54 -2.42 5.94
N GLN A 77 30.94 -1.23 6.10
CA GLN A 77 31.10 -0.47 7.36
C GLN A 77 29.86 -0.31 8.27
N ASP A 78 28.61 -0.47 7.80
CA ASP A 78 27.40 -0.14 8.60
C ASP A 78 26.22 -1.14 8.51
N SER A 79 26.48 -2.38 8.10
CA SER A 79 25.42 -3.38 7.84
C SER A 79 24.66 -3.87 9.08
N ASN A 80 25.26 -3.78 10.27
CA ASN A 80 24.66 -4.32 11.50
C ASN A 80 23.60 -3.39 12.10
N PHE A 81 23.85 -2.08 12.09
CA PHE A 81 22.91 -1.07 12.60
C PHE A 81 21.63 -1.00 11.76
N THR A 82 21.79 -1.12 10.43
CA THR A 82 20.71 -1.05 9.46
C THR A 82 19.78 -2.27 9.49
N LEU A 83 20.35 -3.47 9.67
CA LEU A 83 19.59 -4.72 9.83
C LEU A 83 18.78 -4.71 11.14
N LYS A 84 19.39 -4.23 12.24
CA LYS A 84 18.73 -4.10 13.54
C LYS A 84 17.55 -3.12 13.50
N ARG A 85 17.69 -1.97 12.82
CA ARG A 85 16.59 -1.00 12.67
C ARG A 85 15.46 -1.50 11.77
N ARG A 86 15.76 -2.23 10.69
CA ARG A 86 14.71 -2.88 9.87
C ARG A 86 13.89 -3.87 10.70
N ASN A 87 14.57 -4.73 11.46
CA ASN A 87 13.89 -5.70 12.33
C ASN A 87 13.05 -4.99 13.40
N LEU A 88 13.52 -3.86 13.93
CA LEU A 88 12.76 -3.03 14.86
C LEU A 88 11.50 -2.44 14.20
N LEU A 89 11.60 -1.94 12.96
CA LEU A 89 10.45 -1.39 12.24
C LEU A 89 9.38 -2.46 11.97
N VAL A 90 9.80 -3.67 11.57
CA VAL A 90 8.90 -4.82 11.41
C VAL A 90 8.26 -5.21 12.74
N GLY A 91 9.04 -5.21 13.83
CA GLY A 91 8.52 -5.47 15.17
C GLY A 91 7.44 -4.47 15.58
N LEU A 92 7.64 -3.18 15.30
CA LEU A 92 6.62 -2.16 15.55
C LEU A 92 5.35 -2.38 14.71
N ASP A 93 5.49 -2.70 13.42
CA ASP A 93 4.35 -3.01 12.56
C ASP A 93 3.54 -4.23 13.07
N CYS A 94 4.23 -5.25 13.61
CA CYS A 94 3.57 -6.39 14.26
C CYS A 94 2.83 -5.99 15.55
N ILE A 95 3.41 -5.12 16.38
CA ILE A 95 2.77 -4.62 17.60
C ILE A 95 1.51 -3.81 17.26
N VAL A 96 1.61 -2.93 16.26
CA VAL A 96 0.46 -2.15 15.77
C VAL A 96 -0.66 -3.07 15.29
N LEU A 97 -0.33 -4.09 14.50
CA LEU A 97 -1.31 -5.08 14.04
C LEU A 97 -1.99 -5.79 15.22
N PHE A 98 -1.22 -6.21 16.22
CA PHE A 98 -1.75 -6.89 17.41
C PHE A 98 -2.71 -6.00 18.22
N ILE A 99 -2.32 -4.76 18.49
CA ILE A 99 -3.16 -3.79 19.21
C ILE A 99 -4.46 -3.53 18.44
N THR A 100 -4.38 -3.40 17.11
CA THR A 100 -5.54 -3.17 16.24
C THR A 100 -6.50 -4.35 16.26
N ILE A 101 -5.99 -5.59 16.25
CA ILE A 101 -6.84 -6.81 16.35
C ILE A 101 -7.56 -6.87 17.71
N ILE A 102 -6.85 -6.56 18.80
CA ILE A 102 -7.44 -6.52 20.13
C ILE A 102 -8.55 -5.45 20.17
N SER A 103 -8.26 -4.23 19.71
CA SER A 103 -9.24 -3.14 19.61
C SER A 103 -10.51 -3.57 18.87
N PHE A 104 -10.34 -4.19 17.70
CA PHE A 104 -11.44 -4.66 16.87
C PHE A 104 -12.32 -5.69 17.60
N ILE A 105 -11.70 -6.67 18.27
CA ILE A 105 -12.43 -7.69 19.05
C ILE A 105 -13.19 -7.05 20.21
N LEU A 106 -12.57 -6.12 20.95
CA LEU A 106 -13.22 -5.40 22.05
C LEU A 106 -14.41 -4.57 21.53
N CYS A 107 -14.25 -3.89 20.40
CA CYS A 107 -15.29 -3.10 19.76
C CYS A 107 -16.50 -3.97 19.37
N ILE A 108 -16.25 -5.12 18.72
CA ILE A 108 -17.31 -6.08 18.37
C ILE A 108 -18.03 -6.61 19.62
N ARG A 109 -17.29 -6.99 20.67
CA ARG A 109 -17.91 -7.48 21.92
C ARG A 109 -18.78 -6.40 22.57
N SER A 110 -18.31 -5.16 22.58
CA SER A 110 -19.06 -4.03 23.13
C SER A 110 -20.35 -3.77 22.35
N LEU A 111 -20.28 -3.76 21.02
CA LEU A 111 -21.47 -3.63 20.16
C LEU A 111 -22.45 -4.79 20.33
N TRP A 112 -21.96 -6.02 20.45
CA TRP A 112 -22.81 -7.19 20.65
C TRP A 112 -23.55 -7.13 22.00
N PHE A 113 -22.85 -6.72 23.06
CA PHE A 113 -23.45 -6.52 24.37
C PHE A 113 -24.47 -5.37 24.34
N GLY A 114 -24.14 -4.24 23.72
CA GLY A 114 -25.07 -3.12 23.54
C GLY A 114 -26.34 -3.53 22.76
N HIS A 115 -26.19 -4.34 21.72
CA HIS A 115 -27.31 -4.88 20.96
C HIS A 115 -28.21 -5.81 21.79
N ARG A 116 -27.60 -6.69 22.61
CA ARG A 116 -28.34 -7.55 23.55
C ARG A 116 -29.16 -6.72 24.53
N LEU A 117 -28.56 -5.72 25.18
CA LEU A 117 -29.25 -4.84 26.11
C LEU A 117 -30.40 -4.09 25.44
N CYS A 118 -30.15 -3.57 24.24
CA CYS A 118 -31.17 -2.88 23.46
C CYS A 118 -32.39 -3.78 23.18
N LYS A 119 -32.15 -5.06 22.87
CA LYS A 119 -33.21 -6.05 22.65
C LYS A 119 -34.01 -6.33 23.92
N GLU A 120 -33.34 -6.57 25.05
CA GLU A 120 -33.98 -6.83 26.34
C GLU A 120 -34.82 -5.63 26.80
N ILE A 121 -34.30 -4.41 26.68
CA ILE A 121 -35.02 -3.18 27.05
C ILE A 121 -36.26 -2.98 26.17
N ARG A 122 -36.13 -3.17 24.85
CA ARG A 122 -37.28 -3.08 23.92
C ARG A 122 -38.37 -4.10 24.26
N LEU A 123 -37.99 -5.35 24.56
CA LEU A 123 -38.92 -6.39 24.97
C LEU A 123 -39.61 -6.04 26.30
N TYR A 124 -38.85 -5.64 27.31
CA TYR A 124 -39.39 -5.23 28.61
C TYR A 124 -40.38 -4.07 28.46
N TYR A 125 -40.04 -3.02 27.70
CA TYR A 125 -40.92 -1.87 27.50
C TYR A 125 -42.19 -2.25 26.73
N SER A 126 -42.08 -3.12 25.71
CA SER A 126 -43.24 -3.57 24.92
C SER A 126 -44.24 -4.42 25.73
N ILE A 127 -43.76 -5.19 26.71
CA ILE A 127 -44.59 -6.11 27.50
C ILE A 127 -45.09 -5.44 28.79
N ALA A 128 -44.21 -4.76 29.53
CA ALA A 128 -44.51 -4.19 30.84
C ALA A 128 -45.13 -2.77 30.77
N ARG A 129 -45.00 -2.08 29.63
CA ARG A 129 -45.41 -0.68 29.46
C ARG A 129 -46.13 -0.42 28.14
N ALA A 130 -46.98 -1.35 27.73
CA ALA A 130 -47.72 -1.32 26.46
C ALA A 130 -48.63 -0.07 26.25
N ALA A 131 -48.95 0.67 27.32
CA ALA A 131 -49.73 1.91 27.27
C ALA A 131 -48.88 3.19 27.05
N GLU A 132 -47.55 3.10 27.17
CA GLU A 132 -46.63 4.23 26.99
C GLU A 132 -45.97 4.22 25.60
N LYS A 133 -45.50 5.39 25.16
CA LYS A 133 -44.88 5.58 23.84
C LYS A 133 -43.59 4.73 23.74
N PRO A 134 -43.33 4.04 22.62
CA PRO A 134 -42.10 3.26 22.46
C PRO A 134 -40.86 4.16 22.55
N LEU A 135 -39.76 3.61 23.06
CA LEU A 135 -38.46 4.29 23.16
C LEU A 135 -38.08 4.95 21.84
N THR A 136 -37.64 6.22 21.92
CA THR A 136 -37.28 6.99 20.74
C THR A 136 -35.89 6.58 20.25
N TRP A 137 -35.64 6.63 18.94
CA TRP A 137 -34.34 6.31 18.35
C TRP A 137 -33.18 7.12 18.95
N SER A 138 -33.44 8.34 19.41
CA SER A 138 -32.47 9.20 20.11
C SER A 138 -32.00 8.61 21.44
N GLU A 139 -32.90 8.00 22.23
CA GLU A 139 -32.56 7.34 23.51
C GLU A 139 -31.77 6.05 23.26
N LEU A 140 -32.04 5.40 22.13
CA LEU A 140 -31.41 4.16 21.74
C LEU A 140 -29.99 4.37 21.16
N GLN A 141 -29.72 5.54 20.61
CA GLN A 141 -28.42 5.92 20.02
C GLN A 141 -27.28 5.93 21.06
N ILE A 142 -27.61 6.05 22.35
CA ILE A 142 -26.66 5.91 23.47
C ILE A 142 -26.01 4.52 23.46
N PHE A 143 -26.73 3.48 23.04
CA PHE A 143 -26.21 2.11 22.97
C PHE A 143 -25.36 1.84 21.73
N TYR A 144 -25.49 2.66 20.68
CA TYR A 144 -24.78 2.49 19.41
C TYR A 144 -24.09 3.80 19.02
N SER A 145 -23.11 4.19 19.84
CA SER A 145 -22.36 5.42 19.62
C SER A 145 -21.58 5.39 18.30
N TYR A 146 -21.58 6.51 17.56
CA TYR A 146 -20.88 6.66 16.28
C TYR A 146 -19.38 6.34 16.38
N TRP A 147 -18.79 6.51 17.57
CA TRP A 147 -17.40 6.19 17.86
C TRP A 147 -17.04 4.73 17.62
N TYR A 148 -17.93 3.77 17.92
CA TYR A 148 -17.64 2.34 17.67
C TYR A 148 -17.55 2.03 16.17
N PHE A 149 -18.40 2.67 15.35
CA PHE A 149 -18.31 2.54 13.91
C PHE A 149 -17.01 3.13 13.35
N LEU A 150 -16.61 4.32 13.83
CA LEU A 150 -15.35 4.93 13.42
C LEU A 150 -14.17 4.00 13.73
N MET A 151 -14.11 3.44 14.94
CA MET A 151 -13.06 2.50 15.34
C MET A 151 -13.02 1.25 14.44
N ILE A 152 -14.18 0.70 14.07
CA ILE A 152 -14.25 -0.45 13.15
C ILE A 152 -13.70 -0.10 11.77
N ILE A 153 -14.08 1.07 11.22
CA ILE A 153 -13.61 1.51 9.91
C ILE A 153 -12.10 1.73 9.92
N THR A 154 -11.57 2.36 10.98
CA THR A 154 -10.12 2.57 11.12
C THR A 154 -9.38 1.24 11.21
N ASP A 155 -9.87 0.30 12.00
CA ASP A 155 -9.25 -1.02 12.15
C ASP A 155 -9.26 -1.77 10.80
N LEU A 156 -10.35 -1.68 10.05
CA LEU A 156 -10.49 -2.29 8.71
C LEU A 156 -9.55 -1.66 7.66
N MET A 157 -9.15 -0.39 7.81
CA MET A 157 -8.14 0.23 6.95
C MET A 157 -6.71 -0.11 7.38
N VAL A 158 -6.44 -0.13 8.69
CA VAL A 158 -5.09 -0.34 9.26
C VAL A 158 -4.61 -1.77 9.07
N ILE A 159 -5.48 -2.78 9.23
CA ILE A 159 -5.12 -4.20 9.08
C ILE A 159 -4.56 -4.50 7.68
N PRO A 160 -5.29 -4.29 6.56
CA PRO A 160 -4.77 -4.55 5.22
C PRO A 160 -3.59 -3.63 4.88
N GLY A 161 -3.60 -2.38 5.32
CA GLY A 161 -2.48 -1.44 5.11
C GLY A 161 -1.18 -1.96 5.72
N THR A 162 -1.23 -2.47 6.95
CA THR A 162 -0.08 -3.07 7.64
C THR A 162 0.37 -4.36 6.96
N ILE A 163 -0.56 -5.21 6.52
CA ILE A 163 -0.25 -6.46 5.80
C ILE A 163 0.45 -6.16 4.47
N ILE A 164 -0.05 -5.20 3.68
CA ILE A 164 0.55 -4.80 2.40
C ILE A 164 1.95 -4.23 2.64
N LYS A 165 2.12 -3.36 3.64
CA LYS A 165 3.41 -2.77 4.00
C LYS A 165 4.45 -3.85 4.34
N ILE A 166 4.06 -4.83 5.17
CA ILE A 166 4.93 -5.97 5.53
C ILE A 166 5.23 -6.82 4.27
N GLY A 167 4.22 -7.11 3.44
CA GLY A 167 4.38 -7.89 2.21
C GLY A 167 5.36 -7.26 1.21
N ILE A 168 5.29 -5.94 1.02
CA ILE A 168 6.26 -5.20 0.18
C ILE A 168 7.67 -5.34 0.78
N LEU A 169 7.81 -5.22 2.09
CA LEU A 169 9.11 -5.32 2.76
C LEU A 169 9.75 -6.72 2.63
N PHE A 170 8.93 -7.79 2.65
CA PHE A 170 9.40 -9.17 2.46
C PHE A 170 9.71 -9.50 1.00
N LYS A 171 8.89 -9.04 0.04
CA LYS A 171 9.10 -9.27 -1.40
C LYS A 171 10.35 -8.58 -1.95
N VAL A 172 10.78 -7.51 -1.28
CA VAL A 172 11.98 -6.75 -1.60
C VAL A 172 13.29 -7.48 -1.20
N LYS A 173 13.19 -8.54 -0.38
CA LYS A 173 14.32 -9.34 0.08
C LYS A 173 14.71 -10.41 -0.94
#